data_AF-A0A656QER2-F1
#
_entry.id   AF-A0A656QER2-F1
#
_cell.length_a   1.000
_cell.length_b   1.000
_cell.length_c   1.000
_cell.angle_alpha   90.00
_cell.angle_beta   90.00
_cell.angle_gamma   90.00
#
_symmetry.space_group_name_H-M   'P 1'
#
loop_
_entity.id
_entity.type
_entity.pdbx_description
1 polymer ?
#
loop_
_entity_poly.entity_id
_entity_poly.type
_entity_poly.pdbx_seq_one_letter_code
_entity_poly.pdbx_strand_id
1 'polypeptide(L)'
;MKAQLVERWEGGGKHGHYQIDVERFESRPGQAFFNIRKSRCGRAYDTALARTPAEARQRIQHTVEWGLAVGPTQYKRTFRDASLAPVDRDADPVLAAQPNPHEQAAKIGLFLVNRTGRCDGQWRGKLLANEQRALLGRYFGRGTLIIDGARERVRYQAERLFGAGPDTKADLAWADL
;
A
#
# COMPACT_ATOMS: atom_id res chain seq x y z
N MET A 1 -28.88 8.45 15.06
CA MET A 1 -28.35 7.65 13.94
C MET A 1 -27.88 6.31 14.50
N LYS A 2 -28.36 5.18 13.99
CA LYS A 2 -27.88 3.85 14.43
C LYS A 2 -26.86 3.37 13.41
N ALA A 3 -25.60 3.28 13.82
CA ALA A 3 -24.58 2.58 13.04
C ALA A 3 -24.75 1.07 13.26
N GLN A 4 -24.79 0.31 12.17
CA GLN A 4 -24.96 -1.13 12.18
C GLN A 4 -23.64 -1.77 11.79
N LEU A 5 -23.15 -2.72 12.60
CA LEU A 5 -21.98 -3.51 12.23
C LEU A 5 -22.35 -4.37 11.02
N VAL A 6 -21.48 -4.34 10.02
CA VAL A 6 -21.71 -4.96 8.71
C VAL A 6 -20.68 -6.01 8.39
N GLU A 7 -19.43 -5.76 8.78
CA GLU A 7 -18.33 -6.65 8.52
C GLU A 7 -17.34 -6.56 9.67
N ARG A 8 -16.80 -7.70 10.10
CA ARG A 8 -15.73 -7.76 11.10
C ARG A 8 -14.61 -8.67 10.61
N TRP A 9 -13.40 -8.16 10.75
CA TRP A 9 -12.18 -8.92 10.53
C TRP A 9 -11.37 -8.93 11.81
N GLU A 10 -10.86 -10.09 12.16
CA GLU A 10 -10.04 -10.28 13.35
C GLU A 10 -8.74 -10.95 12.98
N GLY A 11 -7.67 -10.57 13.67
CA GLY A 11 -6.35 -11.13 13.49
C GLY A 11 -5.63 -11.25 14.82
N GLY A 12 -5.04 -12.41 15.09
CA GLY A 12 -4.14 -12.62 16.23
C GLY A 12 -2.68 -12.35 15.87
N GLY A 13 -1.97 -11.52 16.64
CA GLY A 13 -0.56 -11.22 16.41
C GLY A 13 0.29 -11.19 17.68
N LYS A 14 1.61 -11.14 17.49
CA LYS A 14 2.61 -11.02 18.57
C LYS A 14 2.35 -9.84 19.53
N HIS A 15 1.68 -8.79 19.05
CA HIS A 15 1.39 -7.57 19.79
C HIS A 15 -0.08 -7.43 20.21
N GLY A 16 -0.86 -8.52 20.17
CA GLY A 16 -2.24 -8.58 20.63
C GLY A 16 -3.25 -8.90 19.53
N HIS A 17 -4.53 -8.74 19.88
CA HIS A 17 -5.67 -8.98 18.97
C HIS A 17 -5.97 -7.71 18.18
N TYR A 18 -5.98 -7.83 16.86
CA TYR A 18 -6.34 -6.78 15.93
C TYR A 18 -7.75 -7.02 15.40
N GLN A 19 -8.53 -5.96 15.31
CA GLN A 19 -9.90 -6.03 14.84
C GLN A 19 -10.24 -4.84 13.95
N ILE A 20 -10.88 -5.13 12.83
CA ILE A 20 -11.42 -4.15 11.89
C ILE A 20 -12.93 -4.31 11.92
N ASP A 21 -13.62 -3.27 12.40
CA ASP A 21 -15.07 -3.17 12.38
C ASP A 21 -15.49 -2.26 11.23
N VAL A 22 -16.43 -2.72 10.42
CA VAL A 22 -17.06 -1.92 9.38
C VAL A 22 -18.50 -1.69 9.79
N GLU A 23 -18.85 -0.43 10.05
CA GLU A 23 -20.18 -0.03 10.45
C GLU A 23 -20.83 0.79 9.34
N ARG A 24 -22.05 0.44 8.93
CA ARG A 24 -22.85 1.22 8.00
C ARG A 24 -23.78 2.12 8.79
N PHE A 25 -23.87 3.37 8.38
CA PHE A 25 -24.88 4.29 8.90
C PHE A 25 -25.41 5.17 7.78
N GLU A 26 -26.62 5.67 7.97
CA GLU A 26 -27.24 6.61 7.04
C GLU A 26 -27.32 7.96 7.71
N SER A 27 -26.56 8.93 7.19
CA SER A 27 -26.66 10.32 7.66
C SER A 27 -27.83 11.05 7.01
N ARG A 28 -28.27 10.60 5.83
CA ARG A 28 -29.42 11.09 5.08
C ARG A 28 -30.16 9.90 4.46
N PRO A 29 -31.49 9.95 4.30
CA PRO A 29 -32.25 8.89 3.64
C PRO A 29 -31.64 8.56 2.27
N GLY A 30 -31.33 7.28 2.04
CA GLY A 30 -30.77 6.81 0.76
C GLY A 30 -29.27 7.03 0.56
N GLN A 31 -28.55 7.66 1.49
CA GLN A 31 -27.09 7.82 1.42
C GLN A 31 -26.39 7.06 2.56
N ALA A 32 -25.87 5.88 2.23
CA ALA A 32 -25.11 5.04 3.14
C ALA A 32 -23.65 5.48 3.23
N PHE A 33 -23.16 5.60 4.46
CA PHE A 33 -21.76 5.81 4.79
C PHE A 33 -21.22 4.58 5.52
N PHE A 34 -19.92 4.34 5.38
CA PHE A 34 -19.24 3.22 6.02
C PHE A 34 -18.11 3.74 6.90
N ASN A 35 -18.19 3.48 8.19
CA ASN A 35 -17.14 3.73 9.15
C ASN A 35 -16.28 2.48 9.31
N ILE A 36 -15.01 2.58 8.96
CA ILE A 36 -14.03 1.49 9.10
C ILE A 36 -13.16 1.82 10.31
N ARG A 37 -13.39 1.12 11.42
CA ARG A 37 -12.66 1.31 12.67
C ARG A 37 -11.64 0.19 12.85
N LYS A 38 -10.38 0.56 13.08
CA LYS A 38 -9.32 -0.38 13.41
C LYS A 38 -9.00 -0.28 14.89
N SER A 39 -8.92 -1.42 15.53
CA SER A 39 -8.65 -1.54 16.95
C SER A 39 -7.60 -2.59 17.24
N ARG A 40 -6.89 -2.38 18.35
CA ARG A 40 -5.91 -3.30 18.90
C ARG A 40 -6.20 -3.49 20.38
N CYS A 41 -6.40 -4.73 20.81
CA CYS A 41 -6.79 -5.08 22.18
C CYS A 41 -7.96 -4.24 22.70
N GLY A 42 -8.99 -4.04 21.85
CA GLY A 42 -10.17 -3.26 22.18
C GLY A 42 -10.01 -1.73 22.13
N ARG A 43 -8.79 -1.20 21.89
CA ARG A 43 -8.57 0.25 21.72
C ARG A 43 -8.52 0.63 20.24
N ALA A 44 -9.40 1.53 19.82
CA ALA A 44 -9.36 2.09 18.48
C ALA A 44 -8.08 2.92 18.29
N TYR A 45 -7.37 2.73 17.18
CA TYR A 45 -6.16 3.48 16.84
C TYR A 45 -6.27 4.20 15.49
N ASP A 46 -7.21 3.77 14.64
CA ASP A 46 -7.46 4.38 13.34
C ASP A 46 -8.95 4.26 13.00
N THR A 47 -9.48 5.26 12.32
CA THR A 47 -10.89 5.32 11.93
C THR A 47 -10.99 6.05 10.61
N ALA A 48 -11.60 5.41 9.62
CA ALA A 48 -11.69 5.91 8.27
C ALA A 48 -13.14 5.88 7.79
N LEU A 49 -13.62 7.04 7.32
CA LEU A 49 -14.96 7.15 6.74
C LEU A 49 -14.89 6.95 5.23
N ALA A 50 -15.72 6.07 4.68
CA ALA A 50 -15.95 5.89 3.26
C ALA A 50 -17.37 6.34 2.88
N ARG A 51 -17.48 7.03 1.75
CA ARG A 51 -18.73 7.65 1.29
C ARG A 51 -19.47 6.80 0.26
N THR A 52 -18.80 5.80 -0.30
CA THR A 52 -19.37 4.85 -1.26
C THR A 52 -19.06 3.41 -0.84
N PRO A 53 -19.90 2.43 -1.26
CA PRO A 53 -19.62 1.01 -1.06
C PRO A 53 -18.27 0.56 -1.63
N ALA A 54 -17.91 1.04 -2.82
CA ALA A 54 -16.66 0.69 -3.51
C ALA A 54 -15.42 1.21 -2.75
N GLU A 55 -15.45 2.47 -2.30
CA GLU A 55 -14.37 3.04 -1.49
C GLU A 55 -14.21 2.27 -0.17
N ALA A 56 -15.33 1.90 0.46
CA ALA A 56 -15.30 1.10 1.68
C ALA A 56 -14.59 -0.24 1.45
N ARG A 57 -14.93 -0.95 0.36
CA ARG A 57 -14.30 -2.22 -0.03
C ARG A 57 -12.80 -2.07 -0.26
N GLN A 58 -12.38 -1.09 -1.05
CA GLN A 58 -10.97 -0.86 -1.37
C GLN A 58 -10.16 -0.60 -0.09
N ARG A 59 -10.70 0.18 0.85
CA ARG A 59 -10.04 0.48 2.14
C ARG A 59 -9.96 -0.73 3.06
N ILE A 60 -11.03 -1.55 3.11
CA ILE A 60 -11.03 -2.80 3.87
C ILE A 60 -9.96 -3.74 3.30
N GLN A 61 -9.96 -3.94 1.98
CA GLN A 61 -9.02 -4.81 1.28
C GLN A 61 -7.58 -4.37 1.50
N HIS A 62 -7.27 -3.09 1.26
CA HIS A 62 -5.94 -2.53 1.51
C HIS A 62 -5.49 -2.71 2.97
N THR A 63 -6.40 -2.60 3.93
CA THR A 63 -6.06 -2.82 5.36
C THR A 63 -5.75 -4.29 5.65
N VAL A 64 -6.54 -5.21 5.08
CA VAL A 64 -6.32 -6.66 5.23
C VAL A 64 -5.01 -7.07 4.56
N GLU A 65 -4.74 -6.59 3.34
CA GLU A 65 -3.50 -6.84 2.59
C GLU A 65 -2.27 -6.27 3.30
N TRP A 66 -2.34 -5.03 3.80
CA TRP A 66 -1.28 -4.46 4.62
C TRP A 66 -1.01 -5.31 5.87
N GLY A 67 -2.07 -5.84 6.48
CA GLY A 67 -1.99 -6.81 7.57
C GLY A 67 -1.22 -8.07 7.21
N LEU A 68 -1.45 -8.62 6.01
CA LEU A 68 -0.77 -9.79 5.48
C LEU A 68 0.69 -9.52 5.10
N ALA A 69 1.00 -8.34 4.55
CA ALA A 69 2.31 -8.00 4.02
C ALA A 69 3.29 -7.45 5.07
N VAL A 70 2.80 -6.66 6.03
CA VAL A 70 3.63 -5.91 6.99
C VAL A 70 3.33 -6.32 8.45
N GLY A 71 2.13 -6.83 8.72
CA GLY A 71 1.69 -7.23 10.05
C GLY A 71 2.10 -8.66 10.44
N PRO A 72 2.13 -8.99 11.74
CA PRO A 72 2.44 -10.34 12.23
C PRO A 72 1.27 -11.33 12.07
N THR A 73 0.26 -11.04 11.25
CA THR A 73 -1.09 -11.60 11.44
C THR A 73 -1.89 -11.77 10.15
N GLN A 74 -2.40 -12.98 9.93
CA GLN A 74 -3.47 -13.24 8.96
C GLN A 74 -4.82 -12.76 9.55
N TYR A 75 -5.48 -11.83 8.88
CA TYR A 75 -6.84 -11.43 9.23
C TYR A 75 -7.84 -12.46 8.70
N LYS A 76 -8.75 -12.91 9.55
CA LYS A 76 -9.89 -13.74 9.20
C LYS A 76 -11.16 -12.93 9.35
N ARG A 77 -12.04 -12.99 8.34
CA ARG A 77 -13.38 -12.41 8.44
C ARG A 77 -14.22 -13.24 9.40
N THR A 78 -14.66 -12.65 10.51
CA THR A 78 -15.47 -13.31 11.55
C THR A 78 -16.96 -12.99 11.41
N PHE A 79 -17.32 -11.87 10.78
CA PHE A 79 -18.71 -11.47 10.56
C PHE A 79 -18.89 -10.78 9.22
N ARG A 80 -20.03 -11.04 8.55
CA ARG A 80 -20.49 -10.32 7.36
C ARG A 80 -22.00 -10.40 7.26
N ASP A 81 -22.68 -9.26 7.31
CA ASP A 81 -24.09 -9.12 6.95
C ASP A 81 -24.18 -8.80 5.45
N ALA A 82 -24.63 -9.75 4.64
CA ALA A 82 -24.72 -9.59 3.19
C ALA A 82 -25.75 -8.54 2.74
N SER A 83 -26.78 -8.27 3.54
CA SER A 83 -27.86 -7.33 3.22
C SER A 83 -27.46 -5.87 3.43
N LEU A 84 -26.52 -5.65 4.36
CA LEU A 84 -26.01 -4.34 4.73
C LEU A 84 -24.60 -4.09 4.18
N ALA A 85 -23.89 -5.15 3.78
CA ALA A 85 -22.55 -5.08 3.19
C ALA A 85 -22.54 -4.15 1.98
N PRO A 86 -21.38 -3.52 1.71
CA PRO A 86 -21.15 -2.91 0.40
C PRO A 86 -21.52 -3.92 -0.69
N VAL A 87 -22.60 -3.64 -1.43
CA VAL A 87 -23.14 -4.48 -2.50
C VAL A 87 -22.34 -4.21 -3.75
N ASP A 88 -21.88 -5.28 -4.40
CA ASP A 88 -21.43 -5.28 -5.80
C ASP A 88 -22.64 -4.97 -6.68
N ARG A 89 -22.94 -3.69 -6.88
CA ARG A 89 -23.67 -3.28 -8.07
C ARG A 89 -22.67 -2.56 -8.94
N ASP A 90 -22.15 -3.34 -9.88
CA ASP A 90 -21.25 -2.96 -10.95
C ASP A 90 -20.09 -2.09 -10.46
N ALA A 91 -19.17 -2.74 -9.75
CA ALA A 91 -17.79 -2.46 -10.07
C ALA A 91 -17.62 -2.88 -11.54
N ASP A 92 -17.62 -1.90 -12.45
CA ASP A 92 -16.69 -1.97 -13.58
C ASP A 92 -15.41 -2.61 -13.04
N PRO A 93 -14.87 -3.66 -13.66
CA PRO A 93 -13.79 -4.41 -13.08
C PRO A 93 -12.61 -3.45 -12.93
N VAL A 94 -12.49 -2.86 -11.74
CA VAL A 94 -11.22 -2.47 -11.17
C VAL A 94 -10.58 -3.81 -10.90
N LEU A 95 -10.06 -4.39 -11.99
CA LEU A 95 -8.88 -5.22 -11.96
C LEU A 95 -8.03 -4.56 -10.89
N ALA A 96 -7.90 -5.25 -9.76
CA ALA A 96 -6.75 -5.04 -8.90
C ALA A 96 -5.59 -5.12 -9.88
N ALA A 97 -5.10 -3.97 -10.32
CA ALA A 97 -4.02 -3.88 -11.25
C ALA A 97 -2.89 -4.55 -10.50
N GLN A 98 -2.66 -5.83 -10.81
CA GLN A 98 -1.37 -6.46 -10.65
C GLN A 98 -0.39 -5.36 -11.04
N PRO A 99 0.54 -4.96 -10.14
CA PRO A 99 1.40 -3.81 -10.37
C PRO A 99 1.92 -3.94 -11.79
N ASN A 100 1.36 -3.12 -12.69
CA ASN A 100 1.61 -3.36 -14.09
C ASN A 100 3.09 -2.99 -14.23
N PRO A 101 3.97 -3.89 -14.71
CA PRO A 101 5.38 -3.54 -14.88
C PRO A 101 5.54 -2.22 -15.66
N HIS A 102 4.57 -1.89 -16.52
CA HIS A 102 4.48 -0.61 -17.21
C HIS A 102 4.17 0.59 -16.31
N GLU A 103 3.34 0.47 -15.27
CA GLU A 103 3.08 1.55 -14.31
C GLU A 103 4.29 1.85 -13.44
N GLN A 104 5.02 0.80 -13.02
CA GLN A 104 6.24 0.95 -12.23
C GLN A 104 7.36 1.59 -13.06
N ALA A 105 7.55 1.13 -14.31
CA ALA A 105 8.45 1.76 -15.27
C ALA A 105 8.07 3.22 -15.55
N ALA A 106 6.79 3.53 -15.72
CA ALA A 106 6.32 4.89 -15.94
C ALA A 106 6.62 5.83 -14.76
N LYS A 107 6.45 5.38 -13.52
CA LYS A 107 6.81 6.15 -12.32
C LYS A 107 8.30 6.47 -12.28
N ILE A 108 9.15 5.49 -12.56
CA ILE A 108 10.60 5.67 -12.57
C ILE A 108 11.04 6.58 -13.73
N GLY A 109 10.45 6.40 -14.91
CA GLY A 109 10.66 7.28 -16.06
C GLY A 109 10.29 8.73 -15.77
N LEU A 110 9.12 8.97 -15.15
CA LEU A 110 8.70 10.32 -14.75
C LEU A 110 9.64 10.93 -13.70
N PHE A 111 10.11 10.13 -12.75
CA PHE A 111 11.13 10.57 -11.79
C PHE A 111 12.43 11.02 -12.48
N LEU A 112 12.90 10.26 -13.47
CA LEU A 112 14.10 10.62 -14.24
C LEU A 112 13.90 11.89 -15.06
N VAL A 113 12.75 12.07 -15.71
CA VAL A 113 12.41 13.31 -16.43
C VAL A 113 12.41 14.50 -15.47
N ASN A 114 11.81 14.36 -14.29
CA ASN A 114 11.77 15.45 -13.30
C ASN A 114 13.16 15.81 -12.73
N ARG A 115 14.10 14.87 -12.67
CA ARG A 115 15.43 15.09 -12.08
C ARG A 115 16.51 15.43 -13.09
N THR A 116 16.41 14.89 -14.30
CA THR A 116 17.47 14.96 -15.33
C THR A 116 16.98 15.61 -16.63
N GLY A 117 15.67 15.86 -16.76
CA GLY A 117 15.03 16.39 -17.96
C GLY A 117 14.76 15.35 -19.04
N ARG A 118 15.19 14.09 -18.85
CA ARG A 118 15.01 13.00 -19.84
C ARG A 118 14.69 11.67 -19.14
N CYS A 119 13.96 10.79 -19.82
CA CYS A 119 13.59 9.47 -19.29
C CYS A 119 14.69 8.43 -19.43
N ASP A 120 15.62 8.61 -20.38
CA ASP A 120 16.80 7.77 -20.62
C ASP A 120 18.02 8.21 -19.81
N GLY A 121 17.87 9.30 -19.05
CA GLY A 121 18.92 9.86 -18.21
C GLY A 121 19.33 8.93 -17.06
N GLN A 122 20.49 9.21 -16.48
CA GLN A 122 20.96 8.54 -15.29
C GLN A 122 20.85 9.48 -14.09
N TRP A 123 20.18 9.02 -13.04
CA TRP A 123 20.14 9.73 -11.76
C TRP A 123 20.92 8.95 -10.71
N ARG A 124 21.72 9.67 -9.92
CA ARG A 124 22.47 9.13 -8.78
C ARG A 124 22.25 10.00 -7.56
N GLY A 125 21.82 9.38 -6.46
CA GLY A 125 21.62 10.12 -5.23
C GLY A 125 21.11 9.26 -4.08
N LYS A 126 20.66 9.92 -3.02
CA LYS A 126 20.07 9.28 -1.84
C LYS A 126 18.58 9.62 -1.81
N LEU A 127 17.74 8.64 -1.49
CA LEU A 127 16.31 8.81 -1.25
C LEU A 127 15.99 8.40 0.18
N LEU A 128 15.06 9.10 0.81
CA LEU A 128 14.49 8.72 2.10
C LEU A 128 13.73 7.40 1.99
N ALA A 129 13.54 6.70 3.11
CA ALA A 129 12.90 5.38 3.10
C ALA A 129 11.44 5.41 2.59
N ASN A 130 10.72 6.51 2.82
CA ASN A 130 9.38 6.72 2.26
C ASN A 130 9.42 6.99 0.76
N GLU A 131 10.36 7.80 0.27
CA GLU A 131 10.56 8.07 -1.15
C GLU A 131 10.97 6.82 -1.92
N GLN A 132 11.84 5.98 -1.35
CA GLN A 132 12.21 4.70 -1.94
C GLN A 132 11.00 3.78 -2.10
N ARG A 133 10.16 3.65 -1.06
CA ARG A 133 8.95 2.82 -1.15
C ARG A 133 7.92 3.38 -2.13
N ALA A 134 7.76 4.71 -2.18
CA ALA A 134 6.84 5.34 -3.11
C ALA A 134 7.28 5.19 -4.57
N LEU A 135 8.59 5.29 -4.83
CA LEU A 135 9.15 5.21 -6.18
C LEU A 135 9.40 3.77 -6.64
N LEU A 136 9.93 2.91 -5.77
CA LEU A 136 10.48 1.59 -6.10
C LEU A 136 9.66 0.43 -5.51
N GLY A 137 8.56 0.71 -4.79
CA GLY A 137 7.74 -0.31 -4.12
C GLY A 137 8.37 -0.90 -2.85
N ARG A 138 9.68 -0.74 -2.64
CA ARG A 138 10.43 -1.31 -1.51
C ARG A 138 11.53 -0.38 -1.01
N TYR A 139 12.09 -0.70 0.16
CA TYR A 139 13.23 0.01 0.74
C TYR A 139 14.51 -0.83 0.61
N PHE A 140 15.56 -0.25 0.02
CA PHE A 140 16.84 -0.94 -0.19
C PHE A 140 17.85 -0.69 0.93
N GLY A 141 17.76 0.46 1.60
CA GLY A 141 18.67 0.82 2.67
C GLY A 141 19.16 2.26 2.61
N ARG A 142 20.08 2.58 3.52
CA ARG A 142 20.74 3.88 3.60
C ARG A 142 22.02 3.83 2.78
N GLY A 143 21.90 4.21 1.51
CA GLY A 143 23.01 4.20 0.55
C GLY A 143 22.68 4.99 -0.70
N THR A 144 23.53 4.86 -1.71
CA THR A 144 23.35 5.55 -2.99
C THR A 144 22.53 4.68 -3.92
N LEU A 145 21.47 5.26 -4.47
CA LEU A 145 20.70 4.68 -5.55
C LEU A 145 21.16 5.27 -6.88
N ILE A 146 21.30 4.40 -7.87
CA ILE A 146 21.61 4.73 -9.26
C ILE A 146 20.46 4.20 -10.10
N ILE A 147 19.70 5.09 -10.71
CA ILE A 147 18.59 4.76 -11.60
C ILE A 147 19.07 5.09 -13.02
N ASP A 148 19.13 4.07 -13.87
CA ASP A 148 19.63 4.13 -15.24
C ASP A 148 18.45 3.93 -16.19
N GLY A 149 18.00 5.02 -16.82
CA GLY A 149 16.85 5.01 -17.74
C GLY A 149 17.14 4.28 -19.04
N ALA A 150 18.34 4.43 -19.59
CA ALA A 150 18.73 3.78 -20.85
C ALA A 150 18.78 2.25 -20.75
N ARG A 151 19.13 1.72 -19.57
CA ARG A 151 19.16 0.26 -19.32
C ARG A 151 17.95 -0.26 -18.56
N GLU A 152 17.06 0.63 -18.13
CA GLU A 152 15.93 0.33 -17.25
C GLU A 152 16.36 -0.46 -16.00
N ARG A 153 17.42 0.00 -15.31
CA ARG A 153 17.96 -0.65 -14.11
C ARG A 153 18.00 0.27 -12.90
N VAL A 154 17.87 -0.33 -11.72
CA VAL A 154 18.10 0.31 -10.44
C VAL A 154 19.20 -0.44 -9.69
N ARG A 155 20.26 0.30 -9.36
CA ARG A 155 21.39 -0.19 -8.57
C ARG A 155 21.41 0.48 -7.20
N TYR A 156 21.57 -0.33 -6.15
CA TYR A 156 21.77 0.13 -4.79
C TYR A 156 23.19 -0.17 -4.34
N GLN A 157 23.90 0.90 -3.97
CA GLN A 157 25.26 0.84 -3.45
C GLN A 157 25.29 1.28 -1.99
N ALA A 158 25.80 0.40 -1.13
CA ALA A 158 26.06 0.71 0.28
C ALA A 158 27.55 1.05 0.45
N GLU A 159 27.85 2.09 1.24
CA GLU A 159 29.22 2.36 1.66
C GLU A 159 29.68 1.27 2.62
N ARG A 160 30.82 0.62 2.34
CA ARG A 160 31.46 -0.29 3.29
C ARG A 160 32.22 0.52 4.34
N LEU A 161 32.21 0.02 5.57
CA LEU A 161 33.13 0.49 6.60
C LEU A 161 34.57 0.19 6.15
N PHE A 162 35.51 1.08 6.49
CA PHE A 162 36.96 0.96 6.24
C PHE A 162 37.48 1.28 4.82
N GLY A 163 36.85 2.21 4.10
CA GLY A 163 37.47 2.82 2.90
C GLY A 163 37.53 1.93 1.66
N ALA A 164 37.06 0.69 1.74
CA ALA A 164 36.75 -0.11 0.55
C ALA A 164 35.58 0.54 -0.19
N GLY A 165 35.70 0.71 -1.51
CA GLY A 165 34.73 1.40 -2.35
C GLY A 165 33.28 0.90 -2.22
N PRO A 166 32.32 1.60 -2.86
CA PRO A 166 30.90 1.29 -2.73
C PRO A 166 30.59 -0.15 -3.15
N ASP A 167 29.84 -0.85 -2.31
CA ASP A 167 29.42 -2.24 -2.54
C ASP A 167 28.03 -2.29 -3.15
N THR A 168 27.91 -2.91 -4.32
CA THR A 168 26.60 -3.05 -4.98
C THR A 168 25.83 -4.18 -4.31
N LYS A 169 24.77 -3.82 -3.58
CA LYS A 169 23.94 -4.77 -2.82
C LYS A 169 22.71 -5.23 -3.59
N ALA A 170 22.24 -4.44 -4.55
CA ALA A 170 21.15 -4.82 -5.44
C ALA A 170 21.36 -4.21 -6.83
N ASP A 171 21.03 -4.97 -7.85
CA ASP A 171 21.01 -4.54 -9.26
C ASP A 171 19.82 -5.21 -9.94
N LEU A 172 18.73 -4.47 -10.12
CA LEU A 172 17.43 -4.99 -10.57
C LEU A 172 16.98 -4.27 -11.84
N ALA A 173 16.33 -4.99 -12.74
CA ALA A 173 15.59 -4.36 -13.84
C ALA A 173 14.31 -3.71 -13.29
N TRP A 174 13.79 -2.69 -13.97
CA TRP A 174 12.56 -2.02 -13.54
C TRP A 174 11.35 -2.96 -13.53
N ALA A 175 11.33 -3.96 -14.41
CA ALA A 175 10.30 -4.98 -14.47
C ALA A 175 10.31 -5.94 -13.26
N ASP A 176 11.43 -6.05 -12.55
CA ASP A 176 11.60 -6.92 -11.38
C ASP A 176 11.37 -6.18 -10.06
N LEU A 177 10.93 -4.91 -10.12
CA LEU A 177 10.73 -4.04 -8.96
C LEU A 177 9.38 -4.23 -8.27
#